data_AF-A0A2N2XWJ8-F1
#
_entry.id   AF-A0A2N2XWJ8-F1
#
_cell.length_a   1.000
_cell.length_b   1.000
_cell.length_c   1.000
_cell.angle_alpha   90.00
_cell.angle_beta   90.00
_cell.angle_gamma   90.00
#
_symmetry.space_group_name_H-M   'P 1'
#
loop_
_entity.id
_entity.type
_entity.pdbx_description
1 polymer ?
#
loop_
_entity_poly.entity_id
_entity_poly.type
_entity_poly.pdbx_seq_one_letter_code
_entity_poly.pdbx_strand_id
1 'polypeptide(L)'
;MPANRNALIRYKTIDICLQNRYRKWTLEDLIDSVSDAMYEYEGKKNGVSRRTVQLDIQIMRSDKLGYNAPIIVEDKKYYTYEDPSYSITNIPLSVNDLAKLTETVDLLKQFKGFSHFRELGSMVQKLEDHIYSKKENRKPVIDFEKNEDLKGLEFLDDLYQAITNRRIVCLTYQSFSARKPSTFNFQPYLLKEFRNRWFLIGIKKEKEPLLNLALDRIISLNITDDEFCVNDEFSSEEYFRDVIGVTVNQGCKPEKIILYITHKHAPYVLTKPLHCSQKVIGRDDFGVTISLEVQHNFELEKEILGLGDGVMVLEPERLKRNIIERISNVIESYNSNISQKGISAIQKKLIQKGYFLSNNIYTTRGLKQAGYIIKDVKSTEINLFSKEGEFLKQILLNRNINSITSLFGSSCIPLRIEFHNVISDENLFWNQEDHNEVFSLIVFLENRKHPNVNIQLIPGSHHKKLSSSEIDIIVSSCIPVEYKLEMGGVLFLHPNLLKRFTENEKGMQFKYFQVFFGFNV
;
A
#
# COMPACT_ATOMS: atom_id res chain seq x y z
N MET A 1 -45.34 16.12 -3.11
CA MET A 1 -45.00 16.79 -1.83
C MET A 1 -43.91 15.98 -1.16
N PRO A 2 -42.79 16.56 -0.71
CA PRO A 2 -41.73 15.79 -0.07
C PRO A 2 -42.27 15.17 1.22
N ALA A 3 -42.13 13.85 1.37
CA ALA A 3 -42.48 13.16 2.61
C ALA A 3 -41.61 13.74 3.72
N ASN A 4 -42.24 14.34 4.72
CA ASN A 4 -41.58 14.94 5.86
C ASN A 4 -40.59 13.92 6.46
N ARG A 5 -39.31 14.28 6.70
CA ARG A 5 -38.23 13.37 7.14
C ARG A 5 -38.63 12.53 8.35
N ASN A 6 -39.45 13.13 9.23
CA ASN A 6 -40.00 12.49 10.41
C ASN A 6 -40.96 11.35 10.05
N ALA A 7 -41.73 11.45 8.98
CA ALA A 7 -42.62 10.38 8.53
C ALA A 7 -41.85 9.13 8.05
N LEU A 8 -40.73 9.31 7.35
CA LEU A 8 -39.89 8.20 6.90
C LEU A 8 -39.30 7.39 8.06
N ILE A 9 -38.88 8.08 9.13
CA ILE A 9 -38.40 7.45 10.35
C ILE A 9 -39.51 6.61 10.98
N ARG A 10 -40.73 7.17 11.11
CA ARG A 10 -41.87 6.43 11.64
C ARG A 10 -42.22 5.20 10.79
N TYR A 11 -42.22 5.30 9.47
CA TYR A 11 -42.47 4.15 8.59
C TYR A 11 -41.43 3.06 8.76
N LYS A 12 -40.14 3.43 8.83
CA LYS A 12 -39.05 2.48 9.08
C LYS A 12 -39.18 1.78 10.43
N THR A 13 -39.54 2.52 11.47
CA THR A 13 -39.74 1.93 12.80
C THR A 13 -40.92 0.97 12.83
N ILE A 14 -42.05 1.32 12.20
CA ILE A 14 -43.21 0.42 12.08
C ILE A 14 -42.83 -0.85 11.29
N ASP A 15 -42.07 -0.72 10.21
CA ASP A 15 -41.58 -1.86 9.42
C ASP A 15 -40.71 -2.82 10.24
N ILE A 16 -39.75 -2.30 11.01
CA ILE A 16 -38.91 -3.11 11.90
C ILE A 16 -39.74 -3.84 12.96
N CYS A 17 -40.71 -3.15 13.57
CA CYS A 17 -41.62 -3.78 14.53
C CYS A 17 -42.37 -4.95 13.88
N LEU A 18 -43.03 -4.72 12.74
CA LEU A 18 -43.88 -5.72 12.10
C LEU A 18 -43.11 -6.91 11.48
N GLN A 19 -41.80 -6.77 11.25
CA GLN A 19 -40.90 -7.88 10.90
C GLN A 19 -40.60 -8.80 12.09
N ASN A 20 -40.63 -8.30 13.32
CA ASN A 20 -40.33 -9.10 14.49
C ASN A 20 -41.54 -9.95 14.90
N ARG A 21 -41.58 -11.19 14.39
CA ARG A 21 -42.64 -12.18 14.65
C ARG A 21 -42.53 -12.89 16.00
N TYR A 22 -41.39 -12.76 16.71
CA TYR A 22 -41.21 -13.33 18.05
C TYR A 22 -42.01 -12.57 19.12
N ARG A 23 -42.56 -11.40 18.77
CA ARG A 23 -43.40 -10.56 19.63
C ARG A 23 -44.70 -10.21 18.89
N LYS A 24 -45.81 -10.22 19.60
CA LYS A 24 -47.08 -9.65 19.11
C LYS A 24 -47.10 -8.14 19.36
N TRP A 25 -47.45 -7.34 18.35
CA TRP A 25 -47.43 -5.88 18.43
C TRP A 25 -48.83 -5.31 18.53
N THR A 26 -49.16 -4.66 19.64
CA THR A 26 -50.38 -3.87 19.75
C THR A 26 -50.17 -2.47 19.19
N LEU A 27 -51.26 -1.73 18.96
CA LEU A 27 -51.15 -0.34 18.55
C LEU A 27 -50.40 0.53 19.59
N GLU A 28 -50.53 0.22 20.87
CA GLU A 28 -49.79 0.90 21.95
C GLU A 28 -48.30 0.61 21.86
N ASP A 29 -47.90 -0.65 21.65
CA ASP A 29 -46.49 -1.02 21.46
C ASP A 29 -45.85 -0.31 20.26
N LEU A 30 -46.60 -0.15 19.16
CA LEU A 30 -46.13 0.58 17.97
C LEU A 30 -46.00 2.08 18.25
N ILE A 31 -46.92 2.67 19.02
CA ILE A 31 -46.83 4.08 19.42
C ILE A 31 -45.61 4.33 20.29
N ASP A 32 -45.35 3.45 21.26
CA ASP A 32 -44.21 3.56 22.16
C ASP A 32 -42.89 3.42 21.38
N SER A 33 -42.78 2.38 20.54
CA SER A 33 -41.58 2.14 19.73
C SER A 33 -41.29 3.29 18.76
N VAL A 34 -42.33 3.86 18.15
CA VAL A 34 -42.20 5.02 17.26
C VAL A 34 -41.84 6.28 18.04
N SER A 35 -42.38 6.46 19.25
CA SER A 35 -42.06 7.59 20.12
C SER A 35 -40.62 7.54 20.62
N ASP A 36 -40.12 6.36 20.97
CA ASP A 36 -38.73 6.14 21.36
C ASP A 36 -37.77 6.43 20.20
N ALA A 37 -38.06 5.89 19.01
CA ALA A 37 -37.24 6.15 17.82
C ALA A 37 -37.22 7.64 17.42
N MET A 38 -38.33 8.35 17.63
CA MET A 38 -38.40 9.81 17.41
C MET A 38 -37.62 10.58 18.47
N TYR A 39 -37.63 10.14 19.74
CA TYR A 39 -36.86 10.74 20.82
C TYR A 39 -35.35 10.61 20.59
N GLU A 40 -34.88 9.43 20.20
CA GLU A 40 -33.46 9.19 19.88
C GLU A 40 -32.97 10.08 18.74
N TYR A 41 -33.84 10.36 17.77
CA TYR A 41 -33.49 11.13 16.58
C TYR A 41 -33.58 12.65 16.76
N GLU A 42 -34.60 13.16 17.46
CA GLU A 42 -34.83 14.61 17.63
C GLU A 42 -34.41 15.17 19.02
N GLY A 43 -34.14 14.30 20.00
CA GLY A 43 -33.74 14.69 21.36
C GLY A 43 -34.84 15.37 22.20
N LYS A 44 -36.08 15.44 21.69
CA LYS A 44 -37.23 16.09 22.35
C LYS A 44 -38.25 15.05 22.81
N LYS A 45 -38.67 15.09 24.08
CA LYS A 45 -39.74 14.23 24.63
C LYS A 45 -41.13 14.67 24.17
N ASN A 46 -41.40 14.56 22.87
CA ASN A 46 -42.73 14.72 22.32
C ASN A 46 -43.21 13.35 21.83
N GLY A 47 -44.13 12.72 22.56
CA GLY A 47 -44.72 11.45 22.15
C GLY A 47 -45.55 11.59 20.87
N VAL A 48 -45.61 10.54 20.06
CA VAL A 48 -46.40 10.52 18.83
C VAL A 48 -47.85 10.17 19.15
N SER A 49 -48.81 10.92 18.61
CA SER A 49 -50.22 10.65 18.87
C SER A 49 -50.69 9.33 18.24
N ARG A 50 -51.64 8.64 18.88
CA ARG A 50 -52.31 7.44 18.33
C ARG A 50 -52.84 7.64 16.92
N ARG A 51 -53.41 8.83 16.64
CA ARG A 51 -53.95 9.19 15.33
C ARG A 51 -52.86 9.23 14.25
N THR A 52 -51.66 9.68 14.61
CA THR A 52 -50.51 9.77 13.69
C THR A 52 -50.06 8.38 13.25
N VAL A 53 -49.86 7.46 14.20
CA VAL A 53 -49.43 6.08 13.89
C VAL A 53 -50.49 5.33 13.09
N GLN A 54 -51.79 5.54 13.38
CA GLN A 54 -52.88 4.96 12.60
C GLN A 54 -52.90 5.48 11.15
N LEU A 55 -52.69 6.78 10.94
CA LEU A 55 -52.57 7.37 9.60
C LEU A 55 -51.33 6.85 8.88
N ASP A 56 -50.21 6.68 9.58
CA ASP A 56 -48.99 6.14 9.01
C ASP A 56 -49.18 4.69 8.53
N ILE A 57 -49.84 3.83 9.33
CA ILE A 57 -50.21 2.46 8.94
C ILE A 57 -51.15 2.49 7.72
N GLN A 58 -52.13 3.40 7.69
CA GLN A 58 -53.05 3.55 6.56
C GLN A 58 -52.32 4.00 5.29
N ILE A 59 -51.33 4.89 5.41
CA ILE A 59 -50.50 5.34 4.29
C ILE A 59 -49.60 4.21 3.80
N MET A 60 -48.98 3.43 4.71
CA MET A 60 -48.16 2.27 4.35
C MET A 60 -48.95 1.18 3.63
N ARG A 61 -50.23 0.98 3.98
CA ARG A 61 -51.17 0.09 3.27
C ARG A 61 -51.58 0.61 1.89
N SER A 62 -51.42 1.91 1.64
CA SER A 62 -51.90 2.55 0.40
C SER A 62 -50.82 2.59 -0.68
N ASP A 63 -51.26 2.74 -1.92
CA ASP A 63 -50.39 2.88 -3.09
C ASP A 63 -49.71 4.26 -3.19
N LYS A 64 -50.00 5.19 -2.26
CA LYS A 64 -49.49 6.58 -2.31
C LYS A 64 -47.97 6.69 -2.19
N LEU A 65 -47.33 5.74 -1.50
CA LEU A 65 -45.87 5.69 -1.32
C LEU A 65 -45.22 4.52 -2.07
N GLY A 66 -46.02 3.73 -2.81
CA GLY A 66 -45.53 2.54 -3.52
C GLY A 66 -45.14 1.35 -2.62
N TYR A 67 -45.38 1.42 -1.30
CA TYR A 67 -45.10 0.32 -0.38
C TYR A 67 -46.11 -0.83 -0.54
N ASN A 68 -47.41 -0.53 -0.58
CA ASN A 68 -48.48 -1.56 -0.62
C ASN A 68 -48.30 -2.61 0.48
N ALA A 69 -48.00 -2.14 1.70
CA ALA A 69 -47.61 -3.00 2.80
C ALA A 69 -48.78 -3.88 3.27
N PRO A 70 -48.64 -5.22 3.30
CA PRO A 70 -49.72 -6.15 3.60
C PRO A 70 -49.93 -6.27 5.13
N ILE A 71 -50.22 -5.16 5.80
CA ILE A 71 -50.40 -5.12 7.26
C ILE A 71 -51.79 -5.67 7.58
N ILE A 72 -51.89 -6.77 8.33
CA ILE A 72 -53.14 -7.35 8.83
C ILE A 72 -53.27 -7.18 10.35
N VAL A 73 -54.49 -7.37 10.88
CA VAL A 73 -54.77 -7.33 12.32
C VAL A 73 -55.26 -8.70 12.78
N GLU A 74 -54.43 -9.41 13.54
CA GLU A 74 -54.75 -10.69 14.17
C GLU A 74 -55.41 -10.49 15.54
N ASP A 75 -56.29 -11.42 15.94
CA ASP A 75 -57.02 -11.40 17.21
C ASP A 75 -57.70 -10.05 17.54
N LYS A 76 -58.08 -9.29 16.51
CA LYS A 76 -58.68 -7.93 16.58
C LYS A 76 -57.80 -6.87 17.28
N LYS A 77 -56.53 -7.16 17.61
CA LYS A 77 -55.66 -6.28 18.39
C LYS A 77 -54.20 -6.20 17.90
N TYR A 78 -53.66 -7.26 17.31
CA TYR A 78 -52.24 -7.36 17.00
C TYR A 78 -51.95 -7.08 15.53
N TYR A 79 -50.99 -6.20 15.26
CA TYR A 79 -50.58 -5.83 13.90
C TYR A 79 -49.41 -6.71 13.48
N THR A 80 -49.46 -7.23 12.26
CA THR A 80 -48.39 -8.03 11.64
C THR A 80 -48.45 -7.91 10.12
N TYR A 81 -47.38 -8.28 9.41
CA TYR A 81 -47.44 -8.45 7.95
C TYR A 81 -48.07 -9.79 7.58
N GLU A 82 -48.93 -9.83 6.56
CA GLU A 82 -49.47 -11.09 6.01
C GLU A 82 -48.34 -11.94 5.42
N ASP A 83 -47.47 -11.34 4.62
CA ASP A 83 -46.24 -11.96 4.12
C ASP A 83 -45.10 -11.84 5.14
N PRO A 84 -44.52 -12.96 5.64
CA PRO A 84 -43.41 -12.95 6.58
C PRO A 84 -42.10 -12.37 6.02
N SER A 85 -41.93 -12.33 4.69
CA SER A 85 -40.71 -11.89 4.02
C SER A 85 -40.73 -10.41 3.60
N TYR A 86 -41.86 -9.74 3.79
CA TYR A 86 -42.08 -8.36 3.38
C TYR A 86 -41.31 -7.36 4.25
N SER A 87 -40.70 -6.36 3.61
CA SER A 87 -40.15 -5.16 4.25
C SER A 87 -40.27 -3.96 3.32
N ILE A 88 -40.53 -2.78 3.85
CA ILE A 88 -40.50 -1.53 3.06
C ILE A 88 -39.09 -1.15 2.56
N THR A 89 -38.04 -1.79 3.08
CA THR A 89 -36.65 -1.60 2.62
C THR A 89 -36.25 -2.61 1.54
N ASN A 90 -36.95 -3.74 1.45
CA ASN A 90 -36.85 -4.69 0.35
C ASN A 90 -37.82 -4.28 -0.76
N ILE A 91 -37.61 -3.12 -1.38
CA ILE A 91 -38.34 -2.76 -2.60
C ILE A 91 -37.64 -3.47 -3.77
N PRO A 92 -38.16 -4.59 -4.31
CA PRO A 92 -37.77 -5.01 -5.65
C PRO A 92 -38.11 -3.86 -6.60
N LEU A 93 -37.17 -3.49 -7.47
CA LEU A 93 -37.38 -2.49 -8.52
C LEU A 93 -38.78 -2.68 -9.14
N SER A 94 -39.61 -1.63 -9.13
CA SER A 94 -40.98 -1.75 -9.62
C SER A 94 -40.96 -2.11 -11.10
N VAL A 95 -42.01 -2.78 -11.60
CA VAL A 95 -42.14 -3.10 -13.04
C VAL A 95 -42.00 -1.84 -13.91
N ASN A 96 -42.42 -0.68 -13.39
CA ASN A 96 -42.26 0.62 -14.06
C ASN A 96 -40.80 1.11 -14.09
N ASP A 97 -40.01 0.86 -13.05
CA ASP A 97 -38.59 1.22 -13.03
C ASP A 97 -37.77 0.29 -13.95
N LEU A 98 -38.12 -1.00 -13.99
CA LEU A 98 -37.56 -1.93 -14.97
C LEU A 98 -37.95 -1.57 -16.40
N ALA A 99 -39.18 -1.12 -16.63
CA ALA A 99 -39.63 -0.65 -17.93
C ALA A 99 -38.85 0.60 -18.37
N LYS A 100 -38.65 1.58 -17.49
CA LYS A 100 -37.82 2.76 -17.77
C LYS A 100 -36.36 2.42 -18.06
N LEU A 101 -35.79 1.49 -17.30
CA LEU A 101 -34.41 1.04 -17.56
C LEU A 101 -34.31 0.30 -18.89
N THR A 102 -35.30 -0.52 -19.23
CA THR A 102 -35.37 -1.21 -20.54
C THR A 102 -35.52 -0.21 -21.68
N GLU A 103 -36.38 0.80 -21.52
CA GLU A 103 -36.58 1.89 -22.48
C GLU A 103 -35.30 2.71 -22.67
N THR A 104 -34.57 3.01 -21.59
CA THR A 104 -33.27 3.69 -21.66
C THR A 104 -32.23 2.84 -22.41
N VAL A 105 -32.22 1.53 -22.16
CA VAL A 105 -31.35 0.59 -22.87
C VAL A 105 -31.70 0.52 -24.36
N ASP A 106 -32.99 0.54 -24.71
CA ASP A 106 -33.45 0.53 -26.10
C ASP A 106 -33.18 1.85 -26.81
N LEU A 107 -33.25 2.99 -26.12
CA LEU A 107 -32.73 4.29 -26.58
C LEU A 107 -31.24 4.21 -26.91
N LEU A 108 -30.43 3.66 -26.01
CA LEU A 108 -28.99 3.45 -26.24
C LEU A 108 -28.73 2.50 -27.44
N LYS A 109 -29.63 1.54 -27.70
CA LYS A 109 -29.56 0.68 -28.91
C LYS A 109 -29.85 1.45 -30.19
N GLN A 110 -30.75 2.44 -30.18
CA GLN A 110 -31.04 3.25 -31.37
C GLN A 110 -29.82 4.06 -31.83
N PHE A 111 -28.90 4.41 -30.91
CA PHE A 111 -27.63 5.06 -31.23
C PHE A 111 -26.56 4.12 -31.83
N LYS A 112 -26.78 2.79 -31.85
CA LYS A 112 -25.87 1.82 -32.49
C LYS A 112 -25.74 1.98 -34.01
N GLY A 113 -26.59 2.81 -34.65
CA GLY A 113 -26.51 3.13 -36.07
C GLY A 113 -25.34 4.04 -36.47
N PHE A 114 -24.68 4.69 -35.51
CA PHE A 114 -23.50 5.52 -35.78
C PHE A 114 -22.21 4.69 -35.69
N SER A 115 -21.39 4.77 -36.73
CA SER A 115 -20.14 4.01 -36.92
C SER A 115 -19.10 4.14 -35.80
N HIS A 116 -19.28 5.07 -34.85
CA HIS A 116 -18.39 5.34 -33.72
C HIS A 116 -18.66 4.47 -32.47
N PHE A 117 -19.74 3.68 -32.40
CA PHE A 117 -20.18 3.04 -31.13
C PHE A 117 -20.00 1.52 -31.04
N ARG A 118 -19.00 0.95 -31.72
CA ARG A 118 -18.71 -0.49 -31.62
C ARG A 118 -18.31 -0.94 -30.19
N GLU A 119 -17.80 -0.03 -29.36
CA GLU A 119 -17.31 -0.30 -28.00
C GLU A 119 -18.41 -0.34 -26.92
N LEU A 120 -19.51 0.41 -27.08
CA LEU A 120 -20.62 0.44 -26.11
C LEU A 120 -21.41 -0.87 -26.05
N GLY A 121 -21.32 -1.72 -27.08
CA GLY A 121 -22.07 -2.97 -27.16
C GLY A 121 -21.86 -3.88 -25.95
N SER A 122 -20.62 -3.95 -25.46
CA SER A 122 -20.28 -4.79 -24.31
C SER A 122 -20.85 -4.23 -23.00
N MET A 123 -20.75 -2.92 -22.76
CA MET A 123 -21.31 -2.27 -21.57
C MET A 123 -22.84 -2.34 -21.53
N VAL A 124 -23.50 -2.21 -22.69
CA VAL A 124 -24.95 -2.38 -22.79
C VAL A 124 -25.36 -3.82 -22.49
N GLN A 125 -24.68 -4.83 -23.06
CA GLN A 125 -24.93 -6.25 -22.76
C GLN A 125 -24.73 -6.57 -21.27
N LYS A 126 -23.74 -5.93 -20.65
CA LYS A 126 -23.43 -6.01 -19.23
C LYS A 126 -24.54 -5.42 -18.34
N LEU A 127 -25.07 -4.27 -18.74
CA LEU A 127 -26.20 -3.62 -18.08
C LEU A 127 -27.48 -4.44 -18.23
N GLU A 128 -27.72 -4.98 -19.42
CA GLU A 128 -28.82 -5.91 -19.69
C GLU A 128 -28.73 -7.14 -18.79
N ASP A 129 -27.57 -7.82 -18.74
CA ASP A 129 -27.41 -9.02 -17.94
C ASP A 129 -27.64 -8.75 -16.45
N HIS A 130 -27.17 -7.61 -15.92
CA HIS A 130 -27.50 -7.19 -14.55
C HIS A 130 -28.99 -6.93 -14.30
N ILE A 131 -29.70 -6.38 -15.29
CA ILE A 131 -31.14 -6.13 -15.20
C ILE A 131 -31.92 -7.46 -15.27
N TYR A 132 -31.60 -8.32 -16.23
CA TYR A 132 -32.22 -9.64 -16.39
C TYR A 132 -31.89 -10.57 -15.22
N SER A 133 -30.66 -10.51 -14.69
CA SER A 133 -30.25 -11.33 -13.54
C SER A 133 -31.08 -11.02 -12.30
N LYS A 134 -31.35 -9.73 -12.06
CA LYS A 134 -32.26 -9.28 -10.98
C LYS A 134 -33.72 -9.63 -11.26
N LYS A 135 -34.19 -9.53 -12.51
CA LYS A 135 -35.58 -9.84 -12.89
C LYS A 135 -35.93 -11.31 -12.73
N GLU A 136 -34.99 -12.22 -13.03
CA GLU A 136 -35.18 -13.66 -12.96
C GLU A 136 -34.59 -14.30 -11.69
N ASN A 137 -34.10 -13.49 -10.75
CA ASN A 137 -33.41 -13.92 -9.53
C ASN A 137 -32.27 -14.93 -9.80
N ARG A 138 -31.56 -14.74 -10.92
CA ARG A 138 -30.41 -15.55 -11.35
C ARG A 138 -29.11 -14.81 -11.09
N LYS A 139 -27.99 -15.53 -11.00
CA LYS A 139 -26.67 -14.89 -10.92
C LYS A 139 -26.35 -14.20 -12.26
N PRO A 140 -25.70 -13.01 -12.25
CA PRO A 140 -25.25 -12.39 -13.49
C PRO A 140 -24.27 -13.33 -14.20
N VAL A 141 -24.40 -13.42 -15.51
CA VAL A 141 -23.53 -14.15 -16.43
C VAL A 141 -22.23 -13.37 -16.66
N ILE A 142 -22.27 -12.05 -16.58
CA ILE A 142 -21.10 -11.17 -16.74
C ILE A 142 -20.74 -10.53 -15.40
N ASP A 143 -19.56 -10.88 -14.87
CA ASP A 143 -19.00 -10.29 -13.65
C ASP A 143 -17.94 -9.24 -13.99
N PHE A 144 -17.97 -8.10 -13.30
CA PHE A 144 -16.95 -7.06 -13.44
C PHE A 144 -16.03 -7.08 -12.24
N GLU A 145 -14.77 -6.77 -12.47
CA GLU A 145 -13.89 -6.39 -11.39
C GLU A 145 -14.43 -5.09 -10.76
N LYS A 146 -14.86 -5.19 -9.50
CA LYS A 146 -15.35 -4.06 -8.72
C LYS A 146 -14.34 -3.72 -7.64
N ASN A 147 -14.17 -2.43 -7.40
CA ASN A 147 -13.42 -1.92 -6.26
C ASN A 147 -14.33 -0.93 -5.51
N GLU A 148 -15.36 -1.47 -4.86
CA GLU A 148 -16.40 -0.68 -4.17
C GLU A 148 -15.82 0.15 -3.01
N ASP A 149 -14.69 -0.28 -2.44
CA ASP A 149 -13.97 0.42 -1.37
C ASP A 149 -13.00 1.51 -1.90
N LEU A 150 -13.00 1.79 -3.21
CA LEU A 150 -12.14 2.83 -3.78
C LEU A 150 -12.57 4.20 -3.26
N LYS A 151 -11.71 4.80 -2.44
CA LYS A 151 -11.87 6.18 -1.95
C LYS A 151 -11.83 7.18 -3.12
N GLY A 152 -12.62 8.24 -3.00
CA GLY A 152 -12.65 9.34 -3.97
C GLY A 152 -13.66 9.20 -5.10
N LEU A 153 -14.38 8.07 -5.19
CA LEU A 153 -15.50 7.92 -6.15
C LEU A 153 -16.62 8.93 -5.90
N GLU A 154 -16.81 9.37 -4.65
CA GLU A 154 -17.78 10.40 -4.27
C GLU A 154 -17.57 11.76 -4.96
N PHE A 155 -16.33 12.07 -5.36
CA PHE A 155 -16.01 13.32 -6.05
C PHE A 155 -16.15 13.22 -7.58
N LEU A 156 -16.43 12.04 -8.13
CA LEU A 156 -16.41 11.81 -9.57
C LEU A 156 -17.48 12.65 -10.29
N ASP A 157 -18.70 12.68 -9.75
CA ASP A 157 -19.81 13.42 -10.33
C ASP A 157 -19.54 14.94 -10.29
N ASP A 158 -19.07 15.46 -9.15
CA ASP A 158 -18.75 16.88 -9.00
C ASP A 158 -17.63 17.32 -9.94
N LEU A 159 -16.58 16.49 -10.10
CA LEU A 159 -15.49 16.75 -11.03
C LEU A 159 -15.94 16.68 -12.48
N TYR A 160 -16.80 15.72 -12.82
CA TYR A 160 -17.38 15.62 -14.15
C TYR A 160 -18.19 16.87 -14.50
N GLN A 161 -19.01 17.36 -13.56
CA GLN A 161 -19.76 18.60 -13.72
C GLN A 161 -18.84 19.81 -13.83
N ALA A 162 -17.76 19.89 -13.03
CA ALA A 162 -16.79 20.98 -13.11
C ALA A 162 -16.08 21.04 -14.47
N ILE A 163 -15.66 19.89 -15.02
CA ILE A 163 -15.04 19.80 -16.35
C ILE A 163 -16.03 20.21 -17.44
N THR A 164 -17.25 19.66 -17.40
CA THR A 164 -18.29 19.91 -18.42
C THR A 164 -18.71 21.38 -18.45
N ASN A 165 -18.93 21.97 -17.27
CA ASN A 165 -19.39 23.35 -17.13
C ASN A 165 -18.26 24.37 -17.18
N ARG A 166 -17.03 23.92 -17.43
CA ARG A 166 -15.87 24.76 -17.44
C ARG A 166 -15.77 25.63 -16.14
N ARG A 167 -15.77 25.00 -14.97
CA ARG A 167 -15.46 25.62 -13.67
C ARG A 167 -14.13 25.20 -13.04
N ILE A 168 -13.48 26.14 -12.37
CA ILE A 168 -12.32 25.87 -11.50
C ILE A 168 -12.80 25.16 -10.23
N VAL A 169 -11.96 24.29 -9.68
CA VAL A 169 -12.22 23.61 -8.40
C VAL A 169 -11.15 23.97 -7.37
N CYS A 170 -11.57 24.25 -6.15
CA CYS A 170 -10.69 24.36 -4.99
C CYS A 170 -10.58 22.99 -4.33
N LEU A 171 -9.39 22.40 -4.38
CA LEU A 171 -9.11 21.05 -3.89
C LEU A 171 -8.24 21.10 -2.65
N THR A 172 -8.58 20.33 -1.64
CA THR A 172 -7.64 19.96 -0.56
C THR A 172 -7.09 18.57 -0.86
N TYR A 173 -5.79 18.50 -1.16
CA TYR A 173 -5.14 17.29 -1.64
C TYR A 173 -3.93 16.91 -0.77
N GLN A 174 -3.79 15.62 -0.47
CA GLN A 174 -2.63 15.09 0.24
C GLN A 174 -2.00 13.92 -0.52
N SER A 175 -0.89 14.19 -1.22
CA SER A 175 -0.09 13.12 -1.82
C SER A 175 0.51 12.21 -0.73
N PHE A 176 0.78 10.94 -1.06
CA PHE A 176 1.43 10.01 -0.12
C PHE A 176 2.82 10.45 0.34
N SER A 177 3.48 11.33 -0.42
CA SER A 177 4.79 11.89 -0.05
C SER A 177 4.67 13.17 0.79
N ALA A 178 3.49 13.79 0.86
CA ALA A 178 3.30 15.06 1.55
C ALA A 178 3.02 14.87 3.04
N ARG A 179 3.76 15.59 3.89
CA ARG A 179 3.55 15.57 5.35
C ARG A 179 2.25 16.26 5.79
N LYS A 180 1.76 17.22 5.01
CA LYS A 180 0.54 18.00 5.28
C LYS A 180 -0.31 18.12 4.02
N PRO A 181 -1.64 18.22 4.14
CA PRO A 181 -2.51 18.52 3.01
C PRO A 181 -2.25 19.93 2.48
N SER A 182 -2.53 20.13 1.19
CA SER A 182 -2.41 21.42 0.51
C SER A 182 -3.72 21.76 -0.18
N THR A 183 -4.20 22.98 0.02
CA THR A 183 -5.39 23.51 -0.64
C THR A 183 -5.00 24.46 -1.76
N PHE A 184 -5.53 24.25 -2.97
CA PHE A 184 -5.24 25.09 -4.13
C PHE A 184 -6.38 25.05 -5.15
N ASN A 185 -6.44 26.08 -5.99
CA ASN A 185 -7.31 26.11 -7.16
C ASN A 185 -6.71 25.26 -8.28
N PHE A 186 -7.57 24.52 -8.96
CA PHE A 186 -7.21 23.57 -9.99
C PHE A 186 -8.20 23.68 -11.14
N GLN A 187 -7.67 23.66 -12.35
CA GLN A 187 -8.40 23.69 -13.60
C GLN A 187 -8.43 22.25 -14.15
N PRO A 188 -9.52 21.49 -13.92
CA PRO A 188 -9.63 20.11 -14.36
C PRO A 188 -9.95 19.99 -15.86
N TYR A 189 -9.21 19.18 -16.59
CA TYR A 189 -9.38 18.99 -18.04
C TYR A 189 -9.95 17.62 -18.39
N LEU A 190 -9.53 16.57 -17.68
CA LEU A 190 -9.88 15.20 -18.00
C LEU A 190 -9.95 14.34 -16.76
N LEU A 191 -10.98 13.50 -16.68
CA LEU A 191 -11.02 12.34 -15.80
C LEU A 191 -10.56 11.12 -16.58
N LYS A 192 -9.51 10.45 -16.09
CA LYS A 192 -8.96 9.24 -16.71
C LYS A 192 -9.04 8.08 -15.72
N GLU A 193 -9.69 7.00 -16.15
CA GLU A 193 -9.65 5.74 -15.44
C GLU A 193 -8.42 4.93 -15.89
N PHE A 194 -7.69 4.35 -14.95
CA PHE A 194 -6.64 3.39 -15.22
C PHE A 194 -6.53 2.36 -14.10
N ARG A 195 -6.71 1.08 -14.44
CA ARG A 195 -6.68 -0.06 -13.50
C ARG A 195 -7.61 0.15 -12.30
N ASN A 196 -8.88 0.46 -12.58
CA ASN A 196 -9.94 0.65 -11.59
C ASN A 196 -9.58 1.75 -10.56
N ARG A 197 -8.87 2.78 -11.01
CA ARG A 197 -8.56 3.99 -10.26
C ARG A 197 -8.77 5.21 -11.13
N TRP A 198 -9.31 6.27 -10.54
CA TRP A 198 -9.60 7.51 -11.23
C TRP A 198 -8.54 8.57 -10.96
N PHE A 199 -8.23 9.30 -12.02
CA PHE A 199 -7.22 10.35 -12.04
C PHE A 199 -7.80 11.62 -12.66
N LEU A 200 -7.55 12.76 -12.03
CA LEU A 200 -7.89 14.08 -12.50
C LEU A 200 -6.65 14.72 -13.13
N ILE A 201 -6.75 15.06 -14.41
CA ILE A 201 -5.71 15.73 -15.17
C ILE A 201 -6.09 17.20 -15.32
N GLY A 202 -5.14 18.10 -15.12
CA GLY A 202 -5.37 19.53 -15.22
C GLY A 202 -4.17 20.37 -14.79
N ILE A 203 -4.35 21.68 -14.69
CA ILE A 203 -3.30 22.61 -14.29
C ILE A 203 -3.71 23.41 -13.05
N LYS A 204 -2.75 23.92 -12.28
CA LYS A 204 -3.05 24.87 -11.20
C LYS A 204 -3.18 26.30 -11.69
N LYS A 205 -2.38 26.67 -12.70
CA LYS A 205 -2.29 28.00 -13.32
C LYS A 205 -1.90 27.86 -14.78
N GLU A 206 -2.26 28.81 -15.64
CA GLU A 206 -2.08 28.78 -17.10
C GLU A 206 -0.67 28.42 -17.60
N LYS A 207 0.38 28.77 -16.85
CA LYS A 207 1.79 28.52 -17.22
C LYS A 207 2.41 27.33 -16.50
N GLU A 208 1.61 26.60 -15.72
CA GLU A 208 2.07 25.45 -14.96
C GLU A 208 1.91 24.15 -15.75
N PRO A 209 2.80 23.18 -15.50
CA PRO A 209 2.72 21.86 -16.10
C PRO A 209 1.40 21.14 -15.76
N LEU A 210 0.90 20.32 -16.70
CA LEU A 210 -0.18 19.38 -16.43
C LEU A 210 0.18 18.45 -15.27
N LEU A 211 -0.72 18.38 -14.31
CA LEU A 211 -0.65 17.53 -13.14
C LEU A 211 -1.63 16.37 -13.27
N ASN A 212 -1.19 15.21 -12.79
CA ASN A 212 -2.01 14.03 -12.62
C ASN A 212 -2.31 13.83 -11.11
N LEU A 213 -3.55 14.02 -10.70
CA LEU A 213 -4.01 13.88 -9.31
C LEU A 213 -4.90 12.65 -9.16
N ALA A 214 -4.55 11.74 -8.25
CA ALA A 214 -5.38 10.56 -8.00
C ALA A 214 -6.57 10.93 -7.08
N LEU A 215 -7.79 10.53 -7.44
CA LEU A 215 -9.00 10.92 -6.69
C LEU A 215 -9.02 10.36 -5.26
N ASP A 216 -8.36 9.22 -5.02
CA ASP A 216 -8.25 8.56 -3.70
C ASP A 216 -7.49 9.38 -2.65
N ARG A 217 -6.94 10.54 -3.03
CA ARG A 217 -6.15 11.44 -2.20
C ARG A 217 -6.77 12.83 -2.03
N ILE A 218 -7.95 13.06 -2.60
CA ILE A 218 -8.74 14.28 -2.38
C ILE A 218 -9.40 14.16 -1.01
N ILE A 219 -9.23 15.19 -0.18
CA ILE A 219 -9.84 15.30 1.14
C ILE A 219 -11.14 16.10 1.08
N SER A 220 -11.12 17.18 0.29
CA SER A 220 -12.31 18.00 0.05
C SER A 220 -12.24 18.66 -1.32
N LEU A 221 -13.42 18.93 -1.88
CA LEU A 221 -13.62 19.56 -3.17
C LEU A 221 -14.73 20.61 -3.05
N ASN A 222 -14.45 21.81 -3.54
CA ASN A 222 -15.46 22.86 -3.71
C ASN A 222 -15.34 23.41 -5.14
N ILE A 223 -16.47 23.49 -5.85
CA ILE A 223 -16.53 24.12 -7.17
C ILE A 223 -16.56 25.63 -6.96
N THR A 224 -15.73 26.39 -7.68
CA THR A 224 -15.75 27.85 -7.63
C THR A 224 -16.55 28.42 -8.79
N ASP A 225 -16.99 29.67 -8.64
CA ASP A 225 -17.69 30.40 -9.71
C ASP A 225 -16.74 30.93 -10.78
N ASP A 226 -15.43 30.71 -10.64
CA ASP A 226 -14.43 31.15 -11.61
C ASP A 226 -14.46 30.25 -12.86
N GLU A 227 -14.45 30.87 -14.03
CA GLU A 227 -14.39 30.17 -15.31
C GLU A 227 -12.95 29.80 -15.68
N PHE A 228 -12.81 28.74 -16.49
CA PHE A 228 -11.51 28.39 -17.06
C PHE A 228 -10.96 29.50 -17.94
N CYS A 229 -9.65 29.67 -17.86
CA CYS A 229 -8.89 30.14 -19.01
C CYS A 229 -8.64 28.93 -19.92
N VAL A 230 -9.30 28.91 -21.08
CA VAL A 230 -9.25 27.81 -22.02
C VAL A 230 -7.83 27.68 -22.56
N ASN A 231 -7.24 26.50 -22.41
CA ASN A 231 -6.05 26.12 -23.17
C ASN A 231 -6.50 25.17 -24.27
N ASP A 232 -6.78 25.70 -25.47
CA ASP A 232 -7.31 24.94 -26.62
C ASP A 232 -6.33 23.90 -27.18
N GLU A 233 -5.11 23.80 -26.62
CA GLU A 233 -4.04 22.91 -27.12
C GLU A 233 -3.97 21.54 -26.43
N PHE A 234 -4.81 21.25 -25.43
CA PHE A 234 -4.72 19.94 -24.73
C PHE A 234 -5.46 18.82 -25.48
N SER A 235 -4.71 17.92 -26.14
CA SER A 235 -5.21 16.61 -26.61
C SER A 235 -4.83 15.50 -25.64
N SER A 236 -5.85 14.74 -25.21
CA SER A 236 -5.64 13.58 -24.33
C SER A 236 -4.87 12.46 -25.04
N GLU A 237 -5.12 12.28 -26.33
CA GLU A 237 -4.49 11.26 -27.16
C GLU A 237 -3.00 11.53 -27.33
N GLU A 238 -2.62 12.80 -27.51
CA GLU A 238 -1.22 13.22 -27.61
C GLU A 238 -0.51 13.12 -26.26
N TYR A 239 -1.15 13.58 -25.19
CA TYR A 239 -0.55 13.59 -23.86
C TYR A 239 -0.21 12.19 -23.34
N PHE A 240 -1.06 11.20 -23.62
CA PHE A 240 -0.85 9.81 -23.18
C PHE A 240 -0.22 8.89 -24.24
N ARG A 241 0.07 9.39 -25.46
CA ARG A 241 0.50 8.58 -26.61
C ARG A 241 1.72 7.71 -26.33
N ASP A 242 2.66 8.26 -25.58
CA ASP A 242 4.00 7.71 -25.40
C ASP A 242 4.21 7.09 -24.02
N VAL A 243 3.14 6.88 -23.24
CA VAL A 243 3.25 6.36 -21.88
C VAL A 243 2.37 5.14 -21.66
N ILE A 244 2.83 4.25 -20.80
CA ILE A 244 1.97 3.20 -20.24
C ILE A 244 1.25 3.77 -19.02
N GLY A 245 -0.08 3.83 -19.04
CA GLY A 245 -0.87 4.26 -17.89
C GLY A 245 -1.14 5.76 -17.81
N VAL A 246 -0.87 6.37 -16.65
CA VAL A 246 -1.33 7.74 -16.33
C VAL A 246 -0.22 8.71 -15.94
N THR A 247 0.98 8.22 -15.61
CA THR A 247 2.09 9.09 -15.23
C THR A 247 2.89 9.50 -16.47
N VAL A 248 2.81 10.79 -16.80
CA VAL A 248 3.60 11.42 -17.88
C VAL A 248 4.73 12.24 -17.25
N ASN A 249 5.97 11.87 -17.58
CA ASN A 249 7.15 12.55 -17.06
C ASN A 249 7.52 13.69 -18.02
N GLN A 250 7.27 14.93 -17.61
CA GLN A 250 7.52 16.07 -18.47
C GLN A 250 9.00 16.25 -18.79
N GLY A 251 9.31 16.51 -20.06
CA GLY A 251 10.68 16.62 -20.57
C GLY A 251 11.35 15.29 -20.86
N CYS A 252 10.74 14.14 -20.51
CA CYS A 252 11.22 12.84 -20.95
C CYS A 252 10.68 12.52 -22.35
N LYS A 253 11.58 12.19 -23.27
CA LYS A 253 11.20 11.71 -24.60
C LYS A 253 10.93 10.20 -24.55
N PRO A 254 10.06 9.67 -25.44
CA PRO A 254 9.98 8.22 -25.62
C PRO A 254 11.34 7.67 -26.00
N GLU A 255 11.68 6.51 -25.44
CA GLU A 255 12.88 5.76 -25.79
C GLU A 255 12.49 4.35 -26.23
N LYS A 256 13.36 3.72 -27.03
CA LYS A 256 13.14 2.35 -27.47
C LYS A 256 13.44 1.40 -26.31
N ILE A 257 12.47 0.56 -25.98
CA ILE A 257 12.55 -0.45 -24.92
C ILE A 257 12.49 -1.81 -25.57
N ILE A 258 13.45 -2.67 -25.26
CA ILE A 258 13.50 -4.05 -25.76
C ILE A 258 13.33 -5.00 -24.58
N LEU A 259 12.30 -5.83 -24.66
CA LEU A 259 11.98 -6.83 -23.64
C LEU A 259 12.04 -8.22 -24.25
N TYR A 260 12.65 -9.14 -23.54
CA TYR A 260 12.57 -10.57 -23.81
C TYR A 260 11.50 -11.20 -22.90
N ILE A 261 10.54 -11.90 -23.49
CA ILE A 261 9.43 -12.56 -22.80
C ILE A 261 9.60 -14.06 -22.94
N THR A 262 9.60 -14.76 -21.82
CA THR A 262 9.67 -16.23 -21.80
C THR A 262 8.50 -16.88 -22.54
N HIS A 263 8.71 -18.08 -23.09
CA HIS A 263 7.69 -18.84 -23.83
C HIS A 263 6.36 -18.97 -23.05
N LYS A 264 6.43 -19.18 -21.73
CA LYS A 264 5.25 -19.29 -20.86
C LYS A 264 4.42 -18.00 -20.82
N HIS A 265 5.05 -16.83 -20.86
CA HIS A 265 4.39 -15.54 -20.74
C HIS A 265 4.08 -14.88 -22.09
N ALA A 266 4.74 -15.33 -23.16
CA ALA A 266 4.61 -14.74 -24.49
C ALA A 266 3.16 -14.69 -25.00
N PRO A 267 2.31 -15.74 -24.87
CA PRO A 267 0.91 -15.65 -25.32
C PRO A 267 0.15 -14.49 -24.67
N TYR A 268 0.31 -14.29 -23.35
CA TYR A 268 -0.40 -13.24 -22.61
C TYR A 268 0.00 -11.84 -23.06
N VAL A 269 1.29 -11.60 -23.32
CA VAL A 269 1.82 -10.30 -23.77
C VAL A 269 1.48 -10.03 -25.23
N LEU A 270 1.37 -11.08 -26.06
CA LEU A 270 1.00 -10.95 -27.46
C LEU A 270 -0.49 -10.69 -27.65
N THR A 271 -1.35 -11.38 -26.89
CA THR A 271 -2.81 -11.16 -26.95
C THR A 271 -3.26 -9.89 -26.26
N LYS A 272 -2.49 -9.41 -25.28
CA LYS A 272 -2.73 -8.16 -24.56
C LYS A 272 -1.45 -7.30 -24.58
N PRO A 273 -1.23 -6.53 -25.66
CA PRO A 273 -0.08 -5.66 -25.78
C PRO A 273 0.04 -4.68 -24.61
N LEU A 274 1.28 -4.44 -24.16
CA LEU A 274 1.57 -3.48 -23.09
C LEU A 274 1.34 -2.03 -23.53
N HIS A 275 1.53 -1.76 -24.82
CA HIS A 275 1.39 -0.45 -25.44
C HIS A 275 1.04 -0.59 -26.93
N CYS A 276 0.42 0.44 -27.52
CA CYS A 276 0.06 0.43 -28.95
C CYS A 276 1.28 0.38 -29.89
N SER A 277 2.44 0.87 -29.44
CA SER A 277 3.72 0.81 -30.20
C SER A 277 4.41 -0.56 -30.15
N GLN A 278 3.83 -1.56 -29.48
CA GLN A 278 4.42 -2.89 -29.34
C GLN A 278 4.60 -3.58 -30.70
N LYS A 279 5.83 -4.03 -30.96
CA LYS A 279 6.18 -4.83 -32.15
C LYS A 279 6.99 -6.05 -31.73
N VAL A 280 6.73 -7.19 -32.38
CA VAL A 280 7.56 -8.38 -32.22
C VAL A 280 8.77 -8.25 -33.13
N ILE A 281 9.97 -8.34 -32.57
CA ILE A 281 11.22 -8.19 -33.33
C ILE A 281 12.03 -9.48 -33.42
N GLY A 282 11.69 -10.50 -32.62
CA GLY A 282 12.33 -11.81 -32.68
C GLY A 282 11.52 -12.87 -31.95
N ARG A 283 11.71 -14.13 -32.36
CA ARG A 283 11.19 -15.32 -31.68
C ARG A 283 12.28 -16.38 -31.69
N ASP A 284 12.43 -17.08 -30.57
CA ASP A 284 13.29 -18.24 -30.45
C ASP A 284 12.52 -19.38 -29.76
N ASP A 285 13.18 -20.52 -29.56
CA ASP A 285 12.57 -21.71 -28.95
C ASP A 285 12.19 -21.49 -27.47
N PHE A 286 12.73 -20.45 -26.83
CA PHE A 286 12.61 -20.18 -25.40
C PHE A 286 11.70 -18.98 -25.08
N GLY A 287 11.33 -18.17 -26.08
CA GLY A 287 10.61 -16.93 -25.88
C GLY A 287 10.45 -16.03 -27.11
N VAL A 288 10.05 -14.79 -26.83
CA VAL A 288 9.73 -13.76 -27.81
C VAL A 288 10.35 -12.44 -27.39
N THR A 289 11.02 -11.77 -28.32
CA THR A 289 11.56 -10.42 -28.10
C THR A 289 10.61 -9.40 -28.70
N ILE A 290 10.20 -8.43 -27.88
CA ILE A 290 9.33 -7.32 -28.29
C ILE A 290 10.06 -5.98 -28.14
N SER A 291 9.69 -5.02 -28.97
CA SER A 291 10.09 -3.62 -28.85
C SER A 291 8.89 -2.73 -28.56
N LEU A 292 9.10 -1.74 -27.69
CA LEU A 292 8.16 -0.68 -27.37
C LEU A 292 8.86 0.66 -27.59
N GLU A 293 8.10 1.69 -27.95
CA GLU A 293 8.56 3.07 -27.99
C GLU A 293 7.68 3.86 -27.03
N VAL A 294 8.20 4.08 -25.82
CA VAL A 294 7.48 4.69 -24.69
C VAL A 294 8.47 5.42 -23.77
N GLN A 295 7.97 6.36 -22.97
CA GLN A 295 8.74 6.96 -21.89
C GLN A 295 8.90 5.95 -20.75
N HIS A 296 10.07 5.94 -20.15
CA HIS A 296 10.29 5.21 -18.91
C HIS A 296 9.54 5.91 -17.75
N ASN A 297 8.44 5.30 -17.33
CA ASN A 297 7.63 5.73 -16.19
C ASN A 297 7.43 4.60 -15.16
N PHE A 298 6.72 4.91 -14.07
CA PHE A 298 6.50 3.98 -12.96
C PHE A 298 5.62 2.79 -13.35
N GLU A 299 4.60 3.02 -14.18
CA GLU A 299 3.66 2.01 -14.63
C GLU A 299 4.33 0.97 -15.52
N LEU A 300 5.21 1.38 -16.43
CA LEU A 300 6.04 0.47 -17.21
C LEU A 300 6.85 -0.47 -16.29
N GLU A 301 7.55 0.09 -15.30
CA GLU A 301 8.32 -0.73 -14.35
C GLU A 301 7.40 -1.70 -13.59
N LYS A 302 6.17 -1.28 -13.27
CA LYS A 302 5.17 -2.12 -12.60
C LYS A 302 4.64 -3.23 -13.51
N GLU A 303 4.41 -2.98 -14.80
CA GLU A 303 4.05 -4.03 -15.76
C GLU A 303 5.14 -5.11 -15.83
N ILE A 304 6.39 -4.67 -15.96
CA ILE A 304 7.55 -5.57 -16.04
C ILE A 304 7.66 -6.40 -14.76
N LEU A 305 7.62 -5.76 -13.58
CA LEU A 305 7.68 -6.48 -12.31
C LEU A 305 6.47 -7.40 -12.09
N GLY A 306 5.29 -7.04 -12.62
CA GLY A 306 4.08 -7.86 -12.55
C GLY A 306 4.19 -9.18 -13.30
N LEU A 307 5.04 -9.24 -14.34
CA LEU A 307 5.36 -10.48 -15.06
C LEU A 307 6.43 -11.33 -14.36
N GLY A 308 7.09 -10.79 -13.33
CA GLY A 308 8.07 -11.51 -12.51
C GLY A 308 9.25 -12.04 -13.32
N ASP A 309 9.54 -13.34 -13.18
CA ASP A 309 10.58 -14.07 -13.92
C ASP A 309 10.24 -14.27 -15.40
N GLY A 310 9.02 -13.91 -15.82
CA GLY A 310 8.53 -14.06 -17.18
C GLY A 310 9.09 -13.07 -18.21
N VAL A 311 9.77 -12.01 -17.75
CA VAL A 311 10.29 -10.91 -18.58
C VAL A 311 11.72 -10.55 -18.20
N MET A 312 12.52 -10.16 -19.20
CA MET A 312 13.83 -9.59 -19.01
C MET A 312 13.96 -8.31 -19.83
N VAL A 313 14.46 -7.25 -19.20
CA VAL A 313 14.78 -6.00 -19.90
C VAL A 313 16.13 -6.13 -20.58
N LEU A 314 16.16 -6.03 -21.90
CA LEU A 314 17.39 -6.01 -22.69
C LEU A 314 17.90 -4.58 -22.86
N GLU A 315 17.02 -3.65 -23.22
CA GLU A 315 17.32 -2.22 -23.40
C GLU A 315 16.16 -1.35 -22.90
N PRO A 316 16.42 -0.11 -22.41
CA PRO A 316 17.73 0.51 -22.19
C PRO A 316 18.39 0.07 -20.87
N GLU A 317 19.72 0.22 -20.77
CA GLU A 317 20.50 -0.14 -19.57
C GLU A 317 20.06 0.63 -18.31
N ARG A 318 19.47 1.82 -18.46
CA ARG A 318 18.89 2.56 -17.32
C ARG A 318 17.68 1.82 -16.72
N LEU A 319 16.74 1.38 -17.55
CA LEU A 319 15.56 0.63 -17.11
C LEU A 319 15.97 -0.70 -16.49
N LYS A 320 16.88 -1.43 -17.14
CA LYS A 320 17.43 -2.69 -16.63
C LYS A 320 18.02 -2.54 -15.23
N ARG A 321 18.86 -1.51 -15.00
CA ARG A 321 19.42 -1.22 -13.67
C ARG A 321 18.34 -0.92 -12.63
N ASN A 322 17.31 -0.14 -12.97
CA ASN A 322 16.20 0.14 -12.05
C ASN A 322 15.43 -1.13 -11.65
N ILE A 323 15.16 -2.02 -12.61
CA ILE A 323 14.46 -3.29 -12.35
C ILE A 323 15.33 -4.20 -11.46
N ILE A 324 16.62 -4.32 -11.76
CA ILE A 324 17.58 -5.07 -10.92
C ILE A 324 17.58 -4.52 -9.49
N GLU A 325 17.71 -3.20 -9.30
CA GLU A 325 17.72 -2.58 -7.98
C GLU A 325 16.42 -2.88 -7.20
N ARG A 326 15.27 -2.81 -7.86
CA ARG A 326 13.98 -3.15 -7.23
C ARG A 326 13.90 -4.61 -6.82
N ILE A 327 14.31 -5.54 -7.68
CA ILE A 327 14.31 -6.98 -7.37
C ILE A 327 15.30 -7.28 -6.24
N SER A 328 16.49 -6.69 -6.24
CA SER A 328 17.46 -6.81 -5.14
C SER A 328 16.85 -6.35 -3.82
N ASN A 329 16.18 -5.20 -3.79
CA ASN A 329 15.50 -4.70 -2.59
C ASN A 329 14.39 -5.67 -2.09
N VAL A 330 13.68 -6.33 -3.02
CA VAL A 330 12.68 -7.35 -2.69
C VAL A 330 13.36 -8.56 -2.05
N ILE A 331 14.41 -9.09 -2.66
CA ILE A 331 15.18 -10.24 -2.15
C ILE A 331 15.75 -9.94 -0.76
N GLU A 332 16.37 -8.77 -0.56
CA GLU A 332 16.86 -8.32 0.74
C GLU A 332 15.75 -8.28 1.79
N SER A 333 14.56 -7.79 1.43
CA SER A 333 13.42 -7.73 2.33
C SER A 333 12.97 -9.12 2.79
N TYR A 334 12.96 -10.11 1.90
CA TYR A 334 12.66 -11.50 2.25
C TYR A 334 13.76 -12.15 3.09
N ASN A 335 15.02 -11.94 2.73
CA ASN A 335 16.16 -12.54 3.41
C ASN A 335 16.41 -11.94 4.80
N SER A 336 16.02 -10.69 5.02
CA SER A 336 16.19 -10.02 6.29
C SER A 336 15.25 -10.49 7.38
N ASN A 337 14.16 -11.17 7.05
CA ASN A 337 13.23 -11.62 8.08
C ASN A 337 13.73 -12.93 8.72
N ILE A 338 14.14 -12.88 10.00
CA ILE A 338 14.60 -14.07 10.71
C ILE A 338 13.43 -14.73 11.43
N SER A 339 13.16 -16.01 11.13
CA SER A 339 12.16 -16.79 11.85
C SER A 339 12.55 -17.02 13.33
N GLN A 340 11.57 -17.29 14.19
CA GLN A 340 11.82 -17.63 15.61
C GLN A 340 12.77 -18.83 15.78
N LYS A 341 12.67 -19.85 14.92
CA LYS A 341 13.60 -20.99 14.90
C LYS A 341 15.02 -20.55 14.55
N GLY A 342 15.15 -19.64 13.59
CA GLY A 342 16.43 -19.02 13.22
C GLY A 342 17.06 -18.26 14.40
N ILE A 343 16.25 -17.45 15.09
CA ILE A 343 16.69 -16.69 16.28
C ILE A 343 17.20 -17.63 17.39
N SER A 344 16.49 -18.74 17.67
CA SER A 344 16.96 -19.74 18.64
C SER A 344 18.28 -20.41 18.23
N ALA A 345 18.47 -20.69 16.94
CA ALA A 345 19.73 -21.24 16.43
C ALA A 345 20.90 -20.23 16.56
N ILE A 346 20.61 -18.94 16.34
CA ILE A 346 21.58 -17.85 16.55
C ILE A 346 22.01 -17.79 18.02
N GLN A 347 21.05 -17.83 18.94
CA GLN A 347 21.32 -17.84 20.38
C GLN A 347 22.23 -19.00 20.78
N LYS A 348 21.93 -20.23 20.30
CA LYS A 348 22.76 -21.40 20.58
C LYS A 348 24.19 -21.23 20.06
N LYS A 349 24.36 -20.67 18.85
CA LYS A 349 25.69 -20.37 18.29
C LYS A 349 26.45 -19.34 19.12
N LEU A 350 25.77 -18.28 19.57
CA LEU A 350 26.38 -17.27 20.43
C LEU A 350 26.85 -17.86 21.76
N ILE A 351 26.03 -18.71 22.40
CA ILE A 351 26.41 -19.38 23.66
C ILE A 351 27.61 -20.33 23.46
N GLN A 352 27.58 -21.14 22.41
CA GLN A 352 28.59 -22.20 22.18
C GLN A 352 29.91 -21.68 21.60
N LYS A 353 29.85 -20.73 20.65
CA LYS A 353 31.01 -20.27 19.89
C LYS A 353 31.47 -18.87 20.28
N GLY A 354 30.62 -18.09 20.95
CA GLY A 354 30.90 -16.70 21.32
C GLY A 354 30.66 -15.68 20.22
N TYR A 355 30.17 -16.09 19.03
CA TYR A 355 29.81 -15.16 17.94
C TYR A 355 28.70 -15.69 17.04
N PHE A 356 28.13 -14.77 16.26
CA PHE A 356 27.25 -15.05 15.14
C PHE A 356 27.49 -14.04 14.01
N LEU A 357 27.45 -14.55 12.78
CA LEU A 357 27.63 -13.79 11.55
C LEU A 357 26.38 -13.92 10.67
N SER A 358 25.90 -12.82 10.11
CA SER A 358 24.89 -12.82 9.06
C SER A 358 25.02 -11.61 8.13
N ASN A 359 24.94 -11.85 6.83
CA ASN A 359 24.99 -10.78 5.82
C ASN A 359 23.61 -10.20 5.48
N ASN A 360 22.54 -10.80 6.01
CA ASN A 360 21.19 -10.50 5.55
C ASN A 360 20.35 -9.70 6.55
N ILE A 361 20.91 -9.24 7.68
CA ILE A 361 20.10 -8.62 8.74
C ILE A 361 19.61 -7.21 8.37
N TYR A 362 20.40 -6.46 7.62
CA TYR A 362 20.08 -5.10 7.20
C TYR A 362 19.87 -5.02 5.69
N THR A 363 18.95 -4.16 5.27
CA THR A 363 18.81 -3.80 3.87
C THR A 363 19.86 -2.77 3.48
N THR A 364 20.27 -2.79 2.20
CA THR A 364 21.20 -1.82 1.63
C THR A 364 20.69 -0.39 1.81
N ARG A 365 19.36 -0.20 1.71
CA ARG A 365 18.72 1.10 1.96
C ARG A 365 18.92 1.60 3.39
N GLY A 366 18.72 0.74 4.39
CA GLY A 366 18.92 1.10 5.79
C GLY A 366 20.37 1.49 6.08
N LEU A 367 21.33 0.73 5.54
CA LEU A 367 22.75 1.02 5.71
C LEU A 367 23.18 2.32 5.02
N LYS A 368 22.65 2.59 3.81
CA LYS A 368 22.88 3.87 3.12
C LYS A 368 22.36 5.05 3.95
N GLN A 369 21.16 4.94 4.52
CA GLN A 369 20.60 5.97 5.40
C GLN A 369 21.49 6.21 6.62
N ALA A 370 21.97 5.14 7.26
CA ALA A 370 22.91 5.26 8.38
C ALA A 370 24.22 5.93 7.94
N GLY A 371 24.76 5.56 6.77
CA GLY A 371 25.96 6.18 6.19
C GLY A 371 25.80 7.66 5.84
N TYR A 372 24.61 8.12 5.45
CA TYR A 372 24.34 9.54 5.22
C TYR A 372 24.42 10.37 6.49
N ILE A 373 23.90 9.86 7.61
CA ILE A 373 23.88 10.57 8.91
C ILE A 373 25.29 10.79 9.43
N ILE A 374 26.19 9.82 9.22
CA ILE A 374 27.58 9.89 9.68
C ILE A 374 28.38 10.99 8.98
N LYS A 375 28.00 11.43 7.76
CA LYS A 375 28.75 12.50 7.07
C LYS A 375 28.88 13.77 7.91
N ASP A 376 27.96 13.98 8.84
CA ASP A 376 27.89 15.17 9.68
C ASP A 376 28.46 14.92 11.11
N VAL A 377 28.78 13.67 11.46
CA VAL A 377 29.31 13.29 12.79
C VAL A 377 30.84 13.33 12.78
N LYS A 378 31.41 14.21 13.61
CA LYS A 378 32.88 14.39 13.73
C LYS A 378 33.54 13.51 14.80
N SER A 379 32.76 12.98 15.75
CA SER A 379 33.25 12.14 16.84
C SER A 379 33.17 10.66 16.49
N THR A 380 34.10 9.86 17.03
CA THR A 380 34.07 8.39 16.96
C THR A 380 32.92 7.82 17.79
N GLU A 381 32.60 8.41 18.94
CA GLU A 381 31.43 8.02 19.74
C GLU A 381 30.21 8.86 19.39
N ILE A 382 29.06 8.20 19.22
CA ILE A 382 27.80 8.84 18.81
C ILE A 382 26.93 9.05 20.05
N ASN A 383 26.56 10.32 20.29
CA ASN A 383 25.61 10.66 21.34
C ASN A 383 24.22 10.09 21.01
N LEU A 384 23.80 9.06 21.76
CA LEU A 384 22.51 8.40 21.58
C LEU A 384 21.29 9.28 21.87
N PHE A 385 21.48 10.38 22.60
CA PHE A 385 20.41 11.32 22.96
C PHE A 385 20.23 12.44 21.92
N SER A 386 21.10 12.51 20.90
CA SER A 386 20.86 13.42 19.78
C SER A 386 19.81 12.85 18.83
N LYS A 387 19.22 13.72 18.00
CA LYS A 387 18.25 13.33 16.98
C LYS A 387 18.85 12.35 15.96
N GLU A 388 20.12 12.56 15.61
CA GLU A 388 20.91 11.69 14.74
C GLU A 388 21.16 10.33 15.40
N GLY A 389 21.49 10.33 16.70
CA GLY A 389 21.70 9.12 17.50
C GLY A 389 20.43 8.28 17.64
N GLU A 390 19.28 8.90 17.88
CA GLU A 390 17.99 8.20 17.98
C GLU A 390 17.61 7.55 16.64
N PHE A 391 17.83 8.24 15.52
CA PHE A 391 17.54 7.69 14.19
C PHE A 391 18.50 6.55 13.83
N LEU A 392 19.80 6.66 14.17
CA LEU A 392 20.77 5.58 14.01
C LEU A 392 20.40 4.37 14.85
N LYS A 393 19.94 4.59 16.09
CA LYS A 393 19.43 3.54 16.98
C LYS A 393 18.24 2.81 16.34
N GLN A 394 17.31 3.51 15.71
CA GLN A 394 16.17 2.89 15.00
C GLN A 394 16.62 2.02 13.81
N ILE A 395 17.68 2.42 13.10
CA ILE A 395 18.20 1.64 11.97
C ILE A 395 18.97 0.41 12.47
N LEU A 396 19.93 0.62 13.38
CA LEU A 396 20.83 -0.44 13.85
C LEU A 396 20.10 -1.44 14.75
N LEU A 397 19.15 -0.98 15.58
CA LEU A 397 18.35 -1.86 16.43
C LEU A 397 17.03 -2.19 15.75
N ASN A 398 17.14 -2.84 14.59
CA ASN A 398 15.97 -3.32 13.87
C ASN A 398 15.26 -4.46 14.64
N ARG A 399 14.10 -4.89 14.12
CA ARG A 399 13.31 -5.95 14.73
C ARG A 399 14.11 -7.24 14.98
N ASN A 400 15.02 -7.61 14.08
CA ASN A 400 15.81 -8.83 14.21
C ASN A 400 16.80 -8.72 15.36
N ILE A 401 17.57 -7.62 15.43
CA ILE A 401 18.52 -7.39 16.51
C ILE A 401 17.82 -7.31 17.85
N ASN A 402 16.70 -6.59 17.96
CA ASN A 402 15.92 -6.52 19.20
C ASN A 402 15.39 -7.91 19.62
N SER A 403 15.01 -8.75 18.66
CA SER A 403 14.57 -10.11 18.95
C SER A 403 15.74 -10.98 19.46
N ILE A 404 16.93 -10.82 18.88
CA ILE A 404 18.16 -11.50 19.34
C ILE A 404 18.57 -11.02 20.72
N THR A 405 18.59 -9.70 20.98
CA THR A 405 19.00 -9.12 22.27
C THR A 405 18.02 -9.46 23.38
N SER A 406 16.71 -9.51 23.09
CA SER A 406 15.69 -9.88 24.09
C SER A 406 15.89 -11.27 24.70
N LEU A 407 16.55 -12.19 23.97
CA LEU A 407 16.85 -13.54 24.48
C LEU A 407 17.93 -13.56 25.55
N PHE A 408 18.75 -12.52 25.63
CA PHE A 408 19.76 -12.37 26.69
C PHE A 408 19.19 -11.72 27.95
N GLY A 409 17.93 -11.28 27.93
CA GLY A 409 17.22 -10.68 29.06
C GLY A 409 16.52 -9.38 28.66
N SER A 410 15.37 -9.08 29.28
CA SER A 410 14.57 -7.88 29.02
C SER A 410 15.28 -6.56 29.36
N SER A 411 16.42 -6.62 30.06
CA SER A 411 17.24 -5.47 30.45
C SER A 411 18.43 -5.22 29.51
N CYS A 412 18.62 -6.00 28.44
CA CYS A 412 19.71 -5.82 27.48
C CYS A 412 19.44 -4.61 26.57
N ILE A 413 20.16 -3.51 26.80
CA ILE A 413 20.02 -2.24 26.06
C ILE A 413 21.34 -1.83 25.42
N PRO A 414 21.30 -1.06 24.30
CA PRO A 414 22.50 -0.42 23.76
C PRO A 414 23.04 0.60 24.77
N LEU A 415 24.31 0.49 25.13
CA LEU A 415 25.01 1.44 26.02
C LEU A 415 25.61 2.60 25.22
N ARG A 416 26.36 2.28 24.16
CA ARG A 416 26.96 3.26 23.26
C ARG A 416 27.08 2.72 21.84
N ILE A 417 27.19 3.64 20.89
CA ILE A 417 27.43 3.35 19.47
C ILE A 417 28.68 4.11 19.05
N GLU A 418 29.65 3.39 18.52
CA GLU A 418 30.87 3.94 17.96
C GLU A 418 30.88 3.80 16.44
N PHE A 419 31.42 4.80 15.77
CA PHE A 419 31.71 4.79 14.35
C PHE A 419 33.21 4.80 14.13
N HIS A 420 33.67 3.83 13.34
CA HIS A 420 35.06 3.66 12.98
C HIS A 420 35.21 3.81 11.47
N ASN A 421 36.22 4.56 11.03
CA ASN A 421 36.51 4.85 9.61
C ASN A 421 37.80 4.20 9.10
N VAL A 422 38.61 3.66 10.01
CA VAL A 422 39.85 2.91 9.76
C VAL A 422 39.93 1.82 10.84
N ILE A 423 40.47 0.65 10.49
CA ILE A 423 40.75 -0.39 11.47
C ILE A 423 41.97 0.06 12.29
N SER A 424 41.81 0.15 13.61
CA SER A 424 42.93 0.50 14.51
C SER A 424 44.01 -0.58 14.51
N ASP A 425 45.27 -0.18 14.67
CA ASP A 425 46.41 -1.11 14.69
C ASP A 425 46.27 -2.17 15.79
N GLU A 426 45.63 -1.85 16.90
CA GLU A 426 45.34 -2.78 18.00
C GLU A 426 44.45 -3.95 17.57
N ASN A 427 43.54 -3.71 16.62
CA ASN A 427 42.60 -4.72 16.11
C ASN A 427 43.22 -5.65 15.05
N LEU A 428 44.48 -5.43 14.66
CA LEU A 428 45.25 -6.34 13.82
C LEU A 428 45.93 -7.47 14.63
N PHE A 429 46.08 -7.27 15.93
CA PHE A 429 46.59 -8.27 16.86
C PHE A 429 45.44 -9.02 17.53
N TRP A 430 45.72 -10.23 18.02
CA TRP A 430 44.75 -11.02 18.78
C TRP A 430 44.37 -10.29 20.07
N ASN A 431 43.11 -9.88 20.17
CA ASN A 431 42.61 -9.14 21.33
C ASN A 431 41.23 -9.62 21.79
N GLN A 432 40.87 -9.24 23.01
CA GLN A 432 39.52 -9.32 23.58
C GLN A 432 39.07 -7.88 23.88
N GLU A 433 37.78 -7.59 23.78
CA GLU A 433 37.24 -6.26 24.10
C GLU A 433 37.25 -6.05 25.62
N ASP A 434 37.84 -4.93 26.07
CA ASP A 434 38.08 -4.69 27.48
C ASP A 434 36.94 -3.91 28.16
N HIS A 435 35.76 -4.52 28.31
CA HIS A 435 34.60 -3.89 28.96
C HIS A 435 33.72 -4.88 29.75
N ASN A 436 33.06 -4.39 30.81
CA ASN A 436 31.96 -5.07 31.53
C ASN A 436 30.67 -5.24 30.68
N GLU A 437 30.79 -5.08 29.37
CA GLU A 437 29.69 -5.18 28.43
C GLU A 437 29.38 -6.65 28.17
N VAL A 438 28.19 -6.94 27.65
CA VAL A 438 27.74 -8.32 27.49
C VAL A 438 28.03 -8.80 26.07
N PHE A 439 27.78 -7.95 25.08
CA PHE A 439 27.99 -8.25 23.66
C PHE A 439 28.27 -6.98 22.86
N SER A 440 29.02 -7.14 21.77
CA SER A 440 29.20 -6.11 20.77
C SER A 440 28.63 -6.54 19.41
N LEU A 441 28.08 -5.58 18.69
CA LEU A 441 27.52 -5.76 17.37
C LEU A 441 28.26 -4.86 16.40
N ILE A 442 28.97 -5.48 15.47
CA ILE A 442 29.66 -4.79 14.40
C ILE A 442 28.78 -4.85 13.15
N VAL A 443 28.45 -3.69 12.61
CA VAL A 443 27.67 -3.54 11.38
C VAL A 443 28.55 -2.87 10.34
N PHE A 444 28.88 -3.60 9.28
CA PHE A 444 29.76 -3.13 8.23
C PHE A 444 29.02 -2.21 7.26
N LEU A 445 29.60 -1.05 6.98
CA LEU A 445 29.08 -0.08 6.02
C LEU A 445 29.84 -0.17 4.69
N GLU A 446 29.22 0.38 3.64
CA GLU A 446 29.76 0.36 2.28
C GLU A 446 31.18 0.95 2.18
N ASN A 447 32.10 0.20 1.57
CA ASN A 447 33.35 0.72 1.02
C ASN A 447 33.46 0.36 -0.47
N ARG A 448 33.39 1.36 -1.36
CA ARG A 448 33.42 1.17 -2.81
C ARG A 448 34.74 0.62 -3.36
N LYS A 449 35.83 0.71 -2.58
CA LYS A 449 37.17 0.28 -3.02
C LYS A 449 37.53 -1.14 -2.59
N HIS A 450 37.02 -1.59 -1.44
CA HIS A 450 37.32 -2.91 -0.87
C HIS A 450 36.01 -3.55 -0.40
N PRO A 451 35.45 -4.48 -1.19
CA PRO A 451 34.10 -5.00 -0.93
C PRO A 451 34.04 -5.95 0.26
N ASN A 452 35.18 -6.45 0.75
CA ASN A 452 35.24 -7.47 1.79
C ASN A 452 36.37 -7.19 2.77
N VAL A 453 36.15 -7.59 4.02
CA VAL A 453 37.15 -7.57 5.09
C VAL A 453 37.30 -8.97 5.66
N ASN A 454 38.53 -9.43 5.84
CA ASN A 454 38.77 -10.70 6.52
C ASN A 454 38.99 -10.51 8.02
N ILE A 455 38.20 -11.25 8.81
CA ILE A 455 38.35 -11.34 10.26
C ILE A 455 38.66 -12.79 10.66
N GLN A 456 39.57 -12.95 11.60
CA GLN A 456 39.88 -14.25 12.21
C GLN A 456 39.33 -14.29 13.63
N LEU A 457 38.66 -15.40 13.96
CA LEU A 457 38.01 -15.63 15.25
C LEU A 457 38.47 -16.97 15.82
N ILE A 458 38.57 -17.06 17.15
CA ILE A 458 38.82 -18.33 17.86
C ILE A 458 37.53 -18.73 18.59
N PRO A 459 36.71 -19.64 18.03
CA PRO A 459 35.46 -20.03 18.64
C PRO A 459 35.66 -20.63 20.04
N GLY A 460 34.82 -20.23 21.00
CA GLY A 460 34.85 -20.77 22.37
C GLY A 460 35.86 -20.11 23.30
N SER A 461 36.67 -19.14 22.85
CA SER A 461 37.60 -18.42 23.73
C SER A 461 36.90 -17.41 24.66
N HIS A 462 35.59 -17.23 24.53
CA HIS A 462 34.81 -16.19 25.21
C HIS A 462 34.47 -16.47 26.67
N HIS A 463 34.76 -17.68 27.17
CA HIS A 463 34.39 -18.09 28.53
C HIS A 463 35.17 -17.36 29.65
N LYS A 464 36.31 -16.74 29.34
CA LYS A 464 37.08 -15.94 30.30
C LYS A 464 37.90 -14.87 29.61
N LYS A 465 38.31 -13.86 30.38
CA LYS A 465 39.37 -12.93 29.99
C LYS A 465 40.72 -13.65 30.09
N LEU A 466 41.52 -13.56 29.03
CA LEU A 466 42.77 -14.28 28.88
C LEU A 466 43.97 -13.37 29.17
N SER A 467 45.02 -13.91 29.78
CA SER A 467 46.30 -13.21 29.86
C SER A 467 47.04 -13.25 28.52
N SER A 468 48.04 -12.38 28.32
CA SER A 468 48.87 -12.38 27.11
C SER A 468 49.52 -13.74 26.84
N SER A 469 50.05 -14.40 27.87
CA SER A 469 50.65 -15.73 27.74
C SER A 469 49.62 -16.82 27.36
N GLU A 470 48.39 -16.72 27.85
CA GLU A 470 47.31 -17.64 27.47
C GLU A 470 46.88 -17.44 26.01
N ILE A 471 46.84 -16.18 25.54
CA ILE A 471 46.53 -15.86 24.15
C ILE A 471 47.58 -16.51 23.22
N ASP A 472 48.87 -16.35 23.53
CA ASP A 472 49.94 -16.94 22.71
C ASP A 472 49.86 -18.47 22.64
N ILE A 473 49.53 -19.13 23.75
CA ILE A 473 49.34 -20.59 23.80
C ILE A 473 48.13 -21.00 22.96
N ILE A 474 47.00 -20.30 23.09
CA ILE A 474 45.78 -20.63 22.35
C ILE A 474 45.98 -20.40 20.85
N VAL A 475 46.57 -19.28 20.46
CA VAL A 475 46.82 -18.93 19.05
C VAL A 475 47.80 -19.91 18.40
N SER A 476 48.79 -20.40 19.12
CA SER A 476 49.75 -21.40 18.60
C SER A 476 49.20 -22.82 18.52
N SER A 477 48.17 -23.15 19.30
CA SER A 477 47.59 -24.50 19.40
C SER A 477 46.23 -24.65 18.70
N CYS A 478 45.56 -23.56 18.34
CA CYS A 478 44.27 -23.57 17.67
C CYS A 478 44.34 -23.05 16.22
N ILE A 479 43.49 -23.62 15.36
CA ILE A 479 43.29 -23.11 14.01
C ILE A 479 42.19 -22.05 14.07
N PRO A 480 42.48 -20.77 13.79
CA PRO A 480 41.46 -19.73 13.77
C PRO A 480 40.53 -19.93 12.59
N VAL A 481 39.27 -19.53 12.78
CA VAL A 481 38.31 -19.51 11.67
C VAL A 481 38.37 -18.15 11.00
N GLU A 482 38.65 -18.15 9.70
CA GLU A 482 38.65 -16.95 8.88
C GLU A 482 37.26 -16.74 8.25
N TYR A 483 36.76 -15.52 8.38
CA TYR A 483 35.49 -15.09 7.82
C TYR A 483 35.67 -13.87 6.95
N LYS A 484 35.03 -13.94 5.79
CA LYS A 484 34.92 -12.85 4.85
C LYS A 484 33.64 -12.09 5.13
N LEU A 485 33.78 -10.85 5.61
CA LEU A 485 32.67 -9.95 5.88
C LEU A 485 32.35 -9.16 4.62
N GLU A 486 31.13 -9.33 4.14
CA GLU A 486 30.59 -8.57 3.01
C GLU A 486 29.90 -7.29 3.52
N MET A 487 29.62 -6.36 2.61
CA MET A 487 28.82 -5.18 2.91
C MET A 487 27.46 -5.55 3.52
N GLY A 488 27.07 -4.89 4.61
CA GLY A 488 25.86 -5.24 5.36
C GLY A 488 25.97 -6.50 6.21
N GLY A 489 27.14 -7.13 6.19
CA GLY A 489 27.60 -8.10 7.17
C GLY A 489 27.41 -7.58 8.59
N VAL A 490 26.88 -8.47 9.41
CA VAL A 490 26.65 -8.24 10.82
C VAL A 490 27.41 -9.29 11.59
N LEU A 491 28.25 -8.83 12.50
CA LEU A 491 29.02 -9.68 13.38
C LEU A 491 28.65 -9.35 14.82
N PHE A 492 27.96 -10.30 15.46
CA PHE A 492 27.61 -10.22 16.87
C PHE A 492 28.63 -11.04 17.67
N LEU A 493 29.29 -10.42 18.64
CA LEU A 493 30.44 -10.95 19.35
C LEU A 493 30.21 -10.89 20.86
N HIS A 494 30.70 -11.90 21.56
CA HIS A 494 30.96 -11.80 22.98
C HIS A 494 32.26 -11.00 23.18
N PRO A 495 32.36 -10.09 24.17
CA PRO A 495 33.53 -9.21 24.36
C PRO A 495 34.82 -10.00 24.59
N ASN A 496 34.74 -11.08 25.36
CA ASN A 496 35.88 -11.98 25.58
C ASN A 496 36.22 -12.89 24.39
N LEU A 497 35.57 -12.78 23.23
CA LEU A 497 35.97 -13.60 22.09
C LEU A 497 37.28 -13.06 21.51
N LEU A 498 38.24 -13.96 21.27
CA LEU A 498 39.49 -13.62 20.59
C LEU A 498 39.20 -13.38 19.12
N LYS A 499 39.56 -12.18 18.67
CA LYS A 499 39.43 -11.75 17.29
C LYS A 499 40.67 -11.00 16.83
N ARG A 500 40.86 -10.95 15.52
CA ARG A 500 41.74 -9.99 14.84
C ARG A 500 41.31 -9.79 13.40
N PHE A 501 41.58 -8.61 12.85
CA PHE A 501 41.54 -8.38 11.40
C PHE A 501 42.87 -8.81 10.76
N THR A 502 42.84 -9.24 9.50
CA THR A 502 44.07 -9.67 8.80
C THR A 502 44.94 -8.47 8.42
N GLU A 503 46.28 -8.64 8.42
CA GLU A 503 47.25 -7.57 8.16
C GLU A 503 47.09 -6.89 6.79
N ASN A 504 46.53 -7.61 5.79
CA ASN A 504 46.20 -7.05 4.48
C ASN A 504 45.21 -5.87 4.56
N GLU A 505 44.53 -5.68 5.69
CA GLU A 505 43.53 -4.63 5.90
C GLU A 505 44.12 -3.37 6.59
N LYS A 506 45.42 -3.37 6.93
CA LYS A 506 46.08 -2.26 7.63
C LYS A 506 46.06 -0.97 6.81
N GLY A 507 45.57 0.12 7.40
CA GLY A 507 45.48 1.43 6.76
C GLY A 507 44.37 1.57 5.71
N MET A 508 43.57 0.52 5.50
CA MET A 508 42.41 0.61 4.63
C MET A 508 41.28 1.41 5.31
N GLN A 509 40.70 2.35 4.57
CA GLN A 509 39.55 3.14 5.04
C GLN A 509 38.31 2.25 5.07
N PHE A 510 37.96 1.69 6.22
CA PHE A 510 36.77 0.86 6.42
C PHE A 510 35.81 1.49 7.39
N LYS A 511 34.55 1.57 6.97
CA LYS A 511 33.48 2.19 7.74
C LYS A 511 32.65 1.11 8.41
N TYR A 512 32.55 1.13 9.72
CA TYR A 512 31.65 0.24 10.45
C TYR A 512 31.10 0.92 11.70
N PHE A 513 29.92 0.48 12.12
CA PHE A 513 29.39 0.79 13.44
C PHE A 513 29.72 -0.34 14.39
N GLN A 514 30.03 0.02 15.63
CA GLN A 514 30.11 -0.91 16.74
C GLN A 514 29.13 -0.49 17.81
N VAL A 515 28.14 -1.34 18.08
CA VAL A 515 27.12 -1.13 19.11
C VAL A 515 27.43 -2.03 20.29
N PHE A 516 27.54 -1.44 21.47
CA PHE A 516 27.81 -2.18 22.70
C PHE A 516 26.54 -2.35 23.51
N PHE A 517 26.31 -3.55 24.02
CA PHE A 517 25.13 -3.90 24.81
C PHE A 517 25.48 -4.18 26.26
N GLY A 518 24.61 -3.74 27.18
CA GLY A 518 24.72 -3.98 28.61
C GLY A 518 23.37 -4.25 29.25
N PHE A 519 23.38 -4.71 30.50
CA PHE A 519 22.18 -4.83 31.33
C PHE A 519 21.96 -3.54 32.10
N ASN A 520 20.74 -3.00 32.04
CA ASN A 520 20.33 -1.95 32.97
C ASN A 520 20.25 -2.57 34.37
N VAL A 521 21.05 -2.06 35.31
CA VAL A 521 21.07 -2.49 36.73
C VAL A 521 19.87 -1.91 37.47
#